data_AF-A0A7Y4WTS2-F1
#
_entry.id   AF-A0A7Y4WTS2-F1
#
_cell.length_a   1.000
_cell.length_b   1.000
_cell.length_c   1.000
_cell.angle_alpha   90.00
_cell.angle_beta   90.00
_cell.angle_gamma   90.00
#
_symmetry.space_group_name_H-M   'P 1'
#
loop_
_entity.id
_entity.type
_entity.pdbx_description
1 polymer ?
#
loop_
_entity_poly.entity_id
_entity_poly.type
_entity_poly.pdbx_seq_one_letter_code
_entity_poly.pdbx_strand_id
1 'polypeptide(L)'
;ARGELVVAVVSDATVRRLNRRYRGKAGGTDVLAFPSGEPGSLGDVVISQGVAERQARRLGHGVGTELRVLALHGMLHLLGYDHETDDGRMGRVERRLRRRGGLSEGLIERG
;
A
#
# COMPACT_ATOMS: atom_id res chain seq x y z
N ALA A 1 6.35 19.91 3.54
CA ALA A 1 7.37 19.00 4.11
C ALA A 1 8.07 18.30 2.97
N ARG A 2 9.37 17.98 3.12
CA ARG A 2 10.13 17.09 2.22
C ARG A 2 10.44 15.82 3.01
N GLY A 3 10.37 14.68 2.33
CA GLY A 3 10.72 13.39 2.92
C GLY A 3 10.88 12.35 1.82
N GLU A 4 11.58 11.26 2.13
CA GLU A 4 11.85 10.14 1.25
C GLU A 4 10.85 8.99 1.48
N LEU A 5 10.46 8.34 0.39
CA LEU A 5 9.61 7.15 0.40
C LEU A 5 10.19 6.17 -0.62
N VAL A 6 10.49 4.96 -0.20
CA VAL A 6 10.87 3.88 -1.12
C VAL A 6 9.64 3.06 -1.47
N VAL A 7 9.44 2.79 -2.76
CA VAL A 7 8.41 1.86 -3.23
C VAL A 7 9.10 0.72 -3.97
N ALA A 8 9.04 -0.48 -3.40
CA ALA A 8 9.65 -1.68 -3.96
C ALA A 8 8.57 -2.64 -4.48
N VAL A 9 8.58 -2.91 -5.78
CA VAL A 9 7.73 -3.95 -6.39
C VAL A 9 8.55 -5.24 -6.46
N VAL A 10 8.07 -6.28 -5.77
CA VAL A 10 8.81 -7.54 -5.59
C VAL A 10 7.93 -8.75 -5.82
N SER A 11 8.54 -9.94 -5.89
CA SER A 11 7.80 -11.19 -6.05
C SER A 11 6.90 -11.52 -4.85
N ASP A 12 5.79 -12.22 -5.10
CA ASP A 12 4.86 -12.72 -4.06
C ASP A 12 5.59 -13.55 -2.99
N ALA A 13 6.60 -14.33 -3.40
CA ALA A 13 7.44 -15.12 -2.49
C ALA A 13 8.25 -14.23 -1.53
N THR A 14 8.75 -13.09 -2.02
CA THR A 14 9.44 -12.11 -1.20
C THR A 14 8.50 -11.45 -0.20
N VAL A 15 7.32 -11.00 -0.64
CA VAL A 15 6.31 -10.43 0.28
C VAL A 15 5.89 -11.44 1.33
N ARG A 16 5.63 -12.70 0.97
CA ARG A 16 5.30 -13.78 1.92
C ARG A 16 6.40 -13.98 2.97
N ARG A 17 7.68 -13.96 2.56
CA ARG A 17 8.82 -14.07 3.47
C ARG A 17 8.87 -12.88 4.44
N LEU A 18 8.67 -11.66 3.94
CA LEU A 18 8.66 -10.44 4.75
C LEU A 18 7.47 -10.41 5.73
N ASN A 19 6.27 -10.75 5.27
CA ASN A 19 5.07 -10.79 6.10
C ASN A 19 5.23 -11.77 7.28
N ARG A 20 5.81 -12.94 7.01
CA ARG A 20 6.16 -13.91 8.07
C ARG A 20 7.20 -13.34 9.03
N ARG A 21 8.28 -12.77 8.51
CA ARG A 21 9.42 -12.28 9.32
C ARG A 21 9.04 -11.13 10.23
N TYR A 22 8.30 -10.15 9.72
CA TYR A 22 8.07 -8.88 10.41
C TYR A 22 6.68 -8.76 11.05
N ARG A 23 5.68 -9.48 10.55
CA ARG A 23 4.32 -9.47 11.12
C ARG A 23 3.91 -10.79 11.77
N GLY A 24 4.74 -11.83 11.68
CA GLY A 24 4.38 -13.18 12.14
C GLY A 24 3.23 -13.83 11.36
N LYS A 25 2.73 -13.20 10.29
CA LYS A 25 1.56 -13.65 9.53
C LYS A 25 1.99 -14.63 8.43
N ALA A 26 1.35 -15.79 8.39
CA ALA A 26 1.53 -16.73 7.29
C ALA A 26 0.76 -16.25 6.05
N GLY A 27 1.36 -16.41 4.87
CA GLY A 27 0.71 -16.10 3.58
C GLY A 27 1.21 -14.80 2.93
N GLY A 28 0.79 -14.59 1.69
CA GLY A 28 1.05 -13.35 0.95
C GLY A 28 0.07 -12.25 1.34
N THR A 29 0.44 -11.01 1.05
CA THR A 29 -0.43 -9.83 1.09
C THR A 29 -0.13 -9.00 -0.17
N ASP A 30 -0.96 -8.02 -0.46
CA ASP A 30 -0.74 -7.09 -1.58
C ASP A 30 0.33 -6.06 -1.27
N VAL A 31 0.34 -5.50 -0.06
CA VAL A 31 1.27 -4.44 0.34
C VAL A 31 1.71 -4.58 1.80
N LEU A 32 2.97 -4.22 2.06
CA LEU A 32 3.54 -4.06 3.39
C LEU A 32 4.12 -2.65 3.52
N ALA A 33 3.98 -2.04 4.69
CA ALA A 33 4.56 -0.74 5.03
C ALA A 33 5.54 -0.90 6.19
N PHE A 34 6.77 -0.41 6.02
CA PHE A 34 7.84 -0.44 7.01
C PHE A 34 8.24 1.01 7.34
N PRO A 35 7.77 1.58 8.46
CA PRO A 35 8.10 2.95 8.84
C PRO A 35 9.60 3.09 9.11
N SER A 36 10.19 4.18 8.62
CA SER A 36 11.55 4.57 9.00
C SER A 36 11.53 5.29 10.34
N GLY A 37 12.59 5.11 11.13
CA GLY A 37 12.85 5.90 12.34
C GLY A 37 13.75 7.11 12.06
N GLU A 38 14.20 7.30 10.82
CA GLU A 38 15.18 8.33 10.47
C GLU A 38 14.51 9.65 10.09
N PRO A 39 15.03 10.80 10.57
CA PRO A 39 14.53 12.11 10.17
C PRO A 39 14.55 12.30 8.65
N GLY A 40 13.40 12.63 8.07
CA GLY A 40 13.27 12.87 6.64
C GLY A 40 13.00 11.62 5.79
N SER A 41 12.86 10.43 6.39
CA SER A 41 12.42 9.22 5.69
C SER A 41 11.08 8.75 6.25
N LEU A 42 10.12 8.46 5.37
CA LEU A 42 8.86 7.79 5.73
C LEU A 42 9.06 6.28 5.87
N GLY A 43 10.06 5.72 5.16
CA GLY A 43 10.33 4.29 5.09
C GLY A 43 9.90 3.66 3.77
N ASP A 44 9.53 2.38 3.83
CA ASP A 44 9.40 1.53 2.65
C ASP A 44 7.98 1.01 2.48
N VAL A 45 7.48 1.07 1.26
CA VAL A 45 6.28 0.36 0.81
C VAL A 45 6.70 -0.78 -0.12
N VAL A 46 6.39 -2.01 0.28
CA VAL A 46 6.72 -3.22 -0.48
C VAL A 46 5.45 -3.81 -1.08
N ILE A 47 5.37 -3.87 -2.40
CA ILE A 47 4.20 -4.30 -3.17
C ILE A 47 4.47 -5.66 -3.81
N SER A 48 3.50 -6.56 -3.68
CA SER A 48 3.51 -7.89 -4.30
C SER A 48 3.09 -7.80 -5.77
N GLN A 49 4.02 -8.03 -6.70
CA GLN A 49 3.79 -7.87 -8.14
C GLN A 49 2.64 -8.76 -8.65
N GLY A 50 2.67 -10.05 -8.35
CA GLY A 50 1.68 -10.99 -8.85
C GLY A 50 0.30 -10.74 -8.24
N VAL A 51 0.24 -10.28 -6.98
CA VAL A 51 -1.03 -9.87 -6.38
C VAL A 51 -1.56 -8.62 -7.09
N ALA A 52 -0.74 -7.60 -7.33
CA ALA A 52 -1.14 -6.39 -8.04
C ALA A 52 -1.66 -6.70 -9.45
N GLU A 53 -0.99 -7.58 -10.21
CA GLU A 53 -1.44 -8.02 -11.53
C GLU A 53 -2.81 -8.72 -11.49
N ARG A 54 -3.02 -9.61 -10.51
CA ARG A 54 -4.31 -10.30 -10.32
C ARG A 54 -5.42 -9.34 -9.91
N GLN A 55 -5.14 -8.38 -9.02
CA GLN A 55 -6.12 -7.37 -8.61
C GLN A 55 -6.50 -6.46 -9.77
N ALA A 56 -5.51 -5.95 -10.51
CA ALA A 56 -5.72 -5.12 -11.69
C ALA A 56 -6.61 -5.82 -12.73
N ARG A 57 -6.33 -7.10 -13.02
CA ARG A 57 -7.15 -7.91 -13.93
C ARG A 57 -8.58 -8.09 -13.40
N ARG A 58 -8.73 -8.45 -12.12
CA ARG A 58 -10.04 -8.67 -11.48
C ARG A 58 -10.93 -7.42 -11.52
N LEU A 59 -10.31 -6.25 -11.38
CA LEU A 59 -11.00 -4.97 -11.29
C LEU A 59 -11.06 -4.23 -12.64
N GLY A 60 -10.56 -4.84 -13.72
CA GLY A 60 -10.68 -4.29 -15.07
C GLY A 60 -9.85 -3.03 -15.34
N HIS A 61 -8.73 -2.83 -14.63
CA HIS A 61 -7.85 -1.67 -14.85
C HIS A 61 -6.38 -2.06 -15.03
N GLY A 62 -5.55 -1.08 -15.38
CA GLY A 62 -4.12 -1.30 -15.62
C GLY A 62 -3.34 -1.61 -14.32
N VAL A 63 -2.28 -2.40 -14.43
CA VAL A 63 -1.35 -2.72 -13.33
C VAL A 63 -0.74 -1.43 -12.75
N GLY A 64 -0.40 -0.45 -13.60
CA GLY A 64 0.10 0.85 -13.13
C GLY A 64 -0.88 1.60 -12.23
N THR A 65 -2.20 1.48 -12.49
CA THR A 65 -3.24 2.03 -11.60
C THR A 65 -3.22 1.30 -10.27
N GLU A 66 -3.11 -0.03 -10.29
CA GLU A 66 -3.05 -0.83 -9.06
C GLU A 66 -1.84 -0.49 -8.20
N LEU A 67 -0.66 -0.39 -8.80
CA LEU A 67 0.56 -0.01 -8.09
C LEU A 67 0.44 1.37 -7.44
N ARG A 68 -0.23 2.33 -8.09
CA ARG A 68 -0.48 3.66 -7.51
C ARG A 68 -1.44 3.61 -6.32
N VAL A 69 -2.48 2.78 -6.40
CA VAL A 69 -3.44 2.57 -5.30
C VAL A 69 -2.72 1.94 -4.10
N LEU A 70 -1.97 0.86 -4.32
CA LEU A 70 -1.22 0.17 -3.26
C LEU A 70 -0.12 1.06 -2.66
N ALA A 71 0.60 1.84 -3.48
CA ALA A 71 1.61 2.79 -3.01
C ALA A 71 1.00 3.90 -2.14
N LEU A 72 -0.13 4.48 -2.57
CA LEU A 72 -0.85 5.47 -1.78
C LEU A 72 -1.32 4.89 -0.43
N HIS A 73 -1.91 3.70 -0.46
CA HIS A 73 -2.38 3.03 0.74
C HIS A 73 -1.23 2.73 1.72
N GLY A 74 -0.11 2.17 1.24
CA GLY A 74 1.08 1.94 2.03
C GLY A 74 1.67 3.22 2.61
N MET A 75 1.74 4.30 1.83
CA MET A 75 2.21 5.61 2.30
C MET A 75 1.32 6.18 3.42
N LEU A 76 0.01 6.00 3.35
CA LEU A 76 -0.89 6.45 4.42
C LEU A 76 -0.63 5.70 5.73
N HIS A 77 -0.33 4.40 5.67
CA HIS A 77 0.13 3.66 6.86
C HIS A 77 1.46 4.20 7.41
N LEU A 78 2.42 4.55 6.55
CA LEU A 78 3.68 5.17 6.99
C LEU A 78 3.48 6.55 7.64
N LEU A 79 2.41 7.26 7.26
CA LEU A 79 2.01 8.54 7.87
C LEU A 79 1.21 8.38 9.17
N GLY A 80 1.03 7.14 9.65
CA GLY A 80 0.34 6.84 10.91
C GLY A 80 -1.19 6.76 10.80
N TYR A 81 -1.75 6.69 9.58
CA TYR A 81 -3.16 6.35 9.40
C TYR A 81 -3.35 4.83 9.52
N ASP A 82 -4.50 4.41 10.04
CA ASP A 82 -4.84 2.99 10.19
C ASP A 82 -6.32 2.75 9.94
N HIS A 83 -6.64 2.17 8.79
CA HIS A 83 -8.02 1.93 8.39
C HIS A 83 -8.76 0.92 9.27
N GLU A 84 -8.07 0.12 10.08
CA GLU A 84 -8.70 -0.81 11.02
C GLU A 84 -9.15 -0.11 12.31
N THR A 85 -8.52 1.01 12.69
CA THR A 85 -8.70 1.60 14.04
C THR A 85 -8.97 3.11 14.05
N ASP A 86 -8.91 3.81 12.91
CA ASP A 86 -8.94 5.28 12.87
C ASP A 86 -10.31 5.92 12.56
N ASP A 87 -11.41 5.23 12.87
CA ASP A 87 -12.79 5.69 12.61
C ASP A 87 -13.02 6.13 11.15
N GLY A 88 -12.39 5.40 10.22
CA GLY A 88 -12.45 5.62 8.78
C GLY A 88 -11.77 6.90 8.31
N ARG A 89 -10.91 7.51 9.14
CA ARG A 89 -10.13 8.71 8.77
C ARG A 89 -9.23 8.41 7.59
N MET A 90 -8.54 7.26 7.59
CA MET A 90 -7.69 6.81 6.48
C MET A 90 -8.51 6.75 5.20
N GLY A 91 -9.68 6.10 5.23
CA GLY A 91 -10.56 5.99 4.06
C GLY A 91 -11.00 7.34 3.48
N ARG A 92 -11.31 8.32 4.34
CA ARG A 92 -11.64 9.69 3.89
C ARG A 92 -10.43 10.37 3.22
N VAL A 93 -9.24 10.24 3.79
CA VAL A 93 -8.00 10.81 3.24
C VAL A 93 -7.61 10.12 1.93
N GLU A 94 -7.67 8.80 1.86
CA GLU A 94 -7.37 8.00 0.67
C GLU A 94 -8.28 8.41 -0.49
N ARG A 95 -9.60 8.47 -0.27
CA ARG A 95 -10.57 8.95 -1.27
C ARG A 95 -10.22 10.35 -1.80
N ARG A 96 -9.86 11.27 -0.91
CA ARG A 96 -9.51 12.65 -1.31
C ARG A 96 -8.25 12.69 -2.17
N LEU A 97 -7.21 11.95 -1.79
CA LEU A 97 -5.93 11.94 -2.50
C LEU A 97 -6.03 11.20 -3.84
N ARG A 98 -6.79 10.10 -3.89
CA ARG A 98 -7.11 9.39 -5.14
C ARG A 98 -7.77 10.29 -6.17
N ARG A 99 -8.81 11.04 -5.78
CA ARG A 99 -9.49 11.99 -6.68
C ARG A 99 -8.52 13.05 -7.22
N ARG A 100 -7.65 13.58 -6.35
CA ARG A 100 -6.61 14.54 -6.77
C ARG A 100 -5.56 13.92 -7.70
N GLY A 101 -5.25 12.64 -7.53
CA GLY A 101 -4.29 11.89 -8.36
C GLY A 101 -4.90 11.22 -9.59
N GLY A 102 -6.19 11.43 -9.89
CA GLY A 102 -6.86 10.80 -11.03
C GLY A 102 -7.06 9.28 -10.89
N LEU A 103 -7.15 8.76 -9.66
CA LEU A 103 -7.40 7.34 -9.37
C LEU A 103 -8.85 7.14 -8.97
N SER A 104 -9.60 6.35 -9.75
CA SER A 104 -11.01 6.03 -9.46
C SER A 104 -11.18 4.89 -8.46
N GLU A 105 -10.19 4.01 -8.29
CA GLU A 105 -10.26 2.75 -7.52
C GLU A 105 -9.47 2.80 -6.21
N GLY A 106 -9.94 2.15 -5.14
CA GLY A 106 -9.38 2.27 -3.78
C GLY A 106 -9.29 0.98 -3.02
N LEU A 107 -8.24 0.82 -2.21
CA LEU A 107 -7.99 -0.46 -1.56
C LEU A 107 -9.02 -0.77 -0.47
N ILE A 108 -9.31 0.22 0.39
CA ILE A 108 -10.26 0.10 1.50
C ILE A 108 -11.69 -0.17 1.01
N GLU A 109 -12.03 0.28 -0.21
CA GLU A 109 -13.39 0.15 -0.76
C GLU A 109 -13.63 -1.19 -1.47
N ARG A 110 -12.60 -2.03 -1.60
CA ARG A 110 -12.65 -3.34 -2.27
C ARG A 110 -12.87 -4.51 -1.31
N GLY A 111 -13.01 -4.23 -0.01
CA GLY A 111 -13.30 -5.18 1.06
C GLY A 111 -14.71 -5.00 1.60
#